data_AF-A0AAN4Q5J7-F1
#
_entry.id   AF-A0AAN4Q5J7-F1
#
_cell.length_a   1.000
_cell.length_b   1.000
_cell.length_c   1.000
_cell.angle_alpha   90.00
_cell.angle_beta   90.00
_cell.angle_gamma   90.00
#
_symmetry.space_group_name_H-M   'P 1'
#
loop_
_entity.id
_entity.type
_entity.pdbx_description
1 polymer ?
#
loop_
_entity_poly.entity_id
_entity_poly.type
_entity_poly.pdbx_seq_one_letter_code
_entity_poly.pdbx_strand_id
1 'polypeptide(L)' 'MASLTQQIADQHAENQVLLERNRVLDAEVMELKKGLETVEERARHELGMVKEGETLYQLAQ' A
#
# COMPACT_ATOMS: atom_id res chain seq x y z
N MET A 1 -37.70 4.54 -19.54
CA MET A 1 -36.69 3.47 -19.42
C MET A 1 -35.32 3.88 -19.98
N ALA A 2 -35.24 4.53 -21.14
CA ALA A 2 -33.96 4.97 -21.73
C ALA A 2 -33.06 5.84 -20.82
N SER A 3 -33.64 6.73 -20.01
CA SER A 3 -32.89 7.60 -19.09
C SER A 3 -32.15 6.85 -17.98
N LEU A 4 -32.76 5.79 -17.44
CA LEU A 4 -32.14 5.02 -16.35
C LEU A 4 -30.99 4.14 -16.86
N THR A 5 -31.14 3.59 -18.07
CA THR A 5 -30.07 2.82 -18.72
C THR A 5 -28.85 3.68 -19.03
N GLN A 6 -29.07 4.94 -19.44
CA GLN A 6 -27.99 5.89 -19.67
C GLN A 6 -27.26 6.24 -18.37
N GLN A 7 -27.99 6.54 -17.28
CA GLN A 7 -27.38 6.81 -15.98
C GLN A 7 -26.54 5.63 -15.45
N ILE A 8 -27.02 4.40 -15.65
CA ILE A 8 -26.27 3.19 -15.30
C ILE A 8 -24.98 3.08 -16.13
N ALA A 9 -25.05 3.36 -17.43
CA ALA A 9 -23.87 3.33 -18.31
C ALA A 9 -22.82 4.38 -17.89
N ASP A 10 -23.28 5.60 -17.57
CA ASP A 10 -22.41 6.70 -17.13
C ASP A 10 -21.76 6.36 -15.77
N GLN A 11 -22.53 5.80 -14.83
CA GLN A 11 -22.00 5.38 -13.53
C GLN A 11 -21.00 4.22 -13.65
N HIS A 12 -21.22 3.29 -14.57
CA HIS A 12 -20.26 2.22 -14.86
C HIS A 12 -18.95 2.77 -15.42
N ALA A 13 -19.01 3.74 -16.33
CA ALA A 13 -17.82 4.39 -16.86
C ALA A 13 -17.04 5.12 -15.76
N GLU A 14 -17.73 5.87 -14.89
CA GLU A 14 -17.10 6.54 -13.75
C GLU A 14 -16.47 5.54 -12.77
N ASN A 15 -17.18 4.46 -12.45
CA ASN A 15 -16.65 3.41 -11.58
C ASN A 15 -15.40 2.75 -12.15
N GLN A 16 -15.31 2.56 -13.47
CA GLN A 16 -14.10 2.01 -14.10
C GLN A 16 -12.90 2.96 -13.95
N VAL A 17 -13.11 4.26 -14.14
CA VAL A 17 -12.05 5.26 -13.94
C VAL A 17 -11.57 5.28 -12.48
N LEU A 18 -12.50 5.22 -11.53
CA LEU A 18 -12.17 5.18 -10.10
C LEU A 18 -11.45 3.88 -9.71
N LEU A 19 -11.83 2.75 -10.29
CA LEU A 19 -11.15 1.46 -10.09
C LEU A 19 -9.70 1.51 -10.55
N GLU A 20 -9.45 2.06 -11.73
CA GLU A 20 -8.08 2.17 -12.26
C GLU A 20 -7.23 3.10 -11.39
N ARG A 21 -7.79 4.24 -10.95
CA ARG A 21 -7.11 5.14 -10.03
C ARG A 21 -6.78 4.47 -8.70
N ASN A 22 -7.73 3.72 -8.12
CA ASN A 22 -7.48 2.98 -6.88
C ASN A 22 -6.38 1.94 -7.07
N ARG A 23 -6.37 1.23 -8.20
CA ARG A 23 -5.32 0.24 -8.51
C ARG A 23 -3.93 0.86 -8.54
N VAL A 24 -3.78 2.05 -9.14
CA VAL A 24 -2.51 2.79 -9.17
C VAL A 24 -2.10 3.22 -7.77
N LEU A 25 -3.03 3.80 -7.00
CA LEU A 25 -2.77 4.24 -5.63
C LEU A 25 -2.39 3.07 -4.70
N ASP A 26 -3.06 1.92 -4.83
CA ASP A 26 -2.74 0.73 -4.05
C ASP A 26 -1.33 0.21 -4.36
N ALA A 27 -0.92 0.27 -5.64
CA ALA A 27 0.43 -0.07 -6.05
C ALA A 27 1.46 0.90 -5.47
N GLU A 28 1.20 2.20 -5.49
CA GLU A 28 2.06 3.22 -4.88
C GLU A 28 2.19 3.03 -3.37
N VAL A 29 1.08 2.75 -2.68
CA VAL A 29 1.07 2.49 -1.23
C VAL A 29 1.85 1.21 -0.90
N MET A 30 1.70 0.14 -1.70
CA MET A 30 2.48 -1.08 -1.53
C MET A 30 3.98 -0.84 -1.74
N GLU A 31 4.36 -0.08 -2.76
CA GLU A 31 5.76 0.23 -3.04
C GLU A 31 6.37 1.08 -1.92
N LEU A 32 5.63 2.08 -1.42
CA LEU A 32 6.05 2.88 -0.27
C LEU A 32 6.24 2.03 0.99
N LYS A 33 5.30 1.12 1.28
CA LYS A 33 5.40 0.21 2.43
C LYS A 33 6.61 -0.70 2.32
N LYS A 34 6.83 -1.30 1.15
CA LYS A 34 7.98 -2.16 0.88
C LYS A 34 9.31 -1.41 0.98
N GLY A 35 9.35 -0.17 0.49
CA GLY A 35 10.51 0.72 0.64
C GLY A 35 10.82 1.03 2.10
N LEU A 36 9.79 1.31 2.91
CA LEU A 36 9.94 1.56 4.35
C LEU A 36 10.36 0.30 5.12
N GLU A 37 9.79 -0.86 4.81
CA GLU A 37 10.20 -2.15 5.38
C GLU A 37 11.68 -2.43 5.09
N THR A 38 12.14 -2.17 3.86
CA THR A 38 13.55 -2.33 3.48
C THR A 38 14.47 -1.42 4.30
N VAL A 39 14.05 -0.19 4.56
CA VAL A 39 14.81 0.77 5.39
C VAL A 39 14.79 0.36 6.87
N GLU A 40 13.66 -0.10 7.39
CA GLU A 40 13.52 -0.57 8.78
C GLU A 40 14.38 -1.82 9.01
N GLU A 41 14.36 -2.79 8.10
CA GLU A 41 15.15 -4.01 8.19
C GLU A 41 16.65 -3.71 8.16
N ARG A 42 17.08 -2.79 7.30
CA ARG A 42 18.46 -2.30 7.28
C ARG A 42 18.85 -1.59 8.58
N ALA A 43 17.99 -0.75 9.14
CA ALA A 43 18.26 -0.08 10.41
C ALA A 43 18.30 -1.06 11.60
N ARG A 44 17.45 -2.10 11.60
CA ARG A 44 17.46 -3.16 12.61
C ARG A 44 18.73 -4.02 12.52
N HIS A 45 19.16 -4.35 11.31
CA HIS A 45 20.35 -5.19 11.07
C HIS A 45 21.68 -4.44 11.23
N GLU A 46 21.81 -3.22 10.69
CA GLU A 46 23.07 -2.46 10.68
C GLU A 46 23.26 -1.57 11.91
N LEU A 47 22.17 -1.04 12.48
CA LEU A 47 22.23 -0.04 13.56
C LEU A 47 21.68 -0.55 14.89
N GLY A 48 21.19 -1.80 14.94
CA GLY A 48 20.58 -2.37 16.14
C GLY A 48 19.35 -1.60 16.61
N MET A 49 18.60 -0.98 15.69
CA MET A 49 17.41 -0.21 16.01
C MET A 49 16.35 -1.10 16.67
N VAL A 50 15.90 -0.72 17.87
CA VAL A 50 14.82 -1.42 18.61
C VAL A 50 13.71 -0.40 18.88
N LYS A 51 12.45 -0.74 18.58
CA LYS A 51 11.30 0.12 18.90
C LYS A 51 11.05 0.11 20.42
N GLU A 52 10.44 1.19 20.94
CA GLU A 52 10.06 1.26 22.36
C GLU A 52 9.16 0.08 22.75
N GLY A 53 9.60 -0.72 23.72
CA GLY A 53 8.87 -1.90 24.21
C GLY A 53 9.18 -3.23 23.49
N GLU A 54 10.07 -3.25 22.50
CA GLU A 54 10.55 -4.50 21.88
C GLU A 54 11.85 -5.01 22.53
N THR A 55 11.99 -6.33 22.63
CA THR A 55 13.26 -6.99 22.98
C THR A 55 13.81 -7.66 21.72
N LEU A 56 14.85 -7.08 21.12
CA LEU A 56 15.48 -7.63 19.92
C LEU A 56 16.52 -8.69 20.32
N TYR A 57 16.26 -9.96 19.98
CA TYR A 57 17.23 -11.05 20.17
C TYR A 57 18.08 -11.21 18.91
N GLN A 58 19.31 -10.71 18.94
CA GLN A 58 20.30 -10.99 17.90
C GLN A 58 21.13 -12.22 18.31
N LEU A 59 20.96 -13.33 17.59
CA LEU A 59 21.84 -14.48 17.69
C LEU A 59 23.12 -14.17 16.92
N ALA A 60 24.17 -13.76 17.64
CA ALA A 60 25.51 -13.70 17.07
C ALA A 60 25.96 -15.13 16.74
N GLN A 61 26.23 -15.40 15.46
CA GLN A 61 27.01 -16.57 15.04
C GLN A 61 28.49 -16.35 15.31
#